data_AF-J0Z4J0-F1
#
_entry.id   AF-J0Z4J0-F1
#
_cell.length_a   1.000
_cell.length_b   1.000
_cell.length_c   1.000
_cell.angle_alpha   90.00
_cell.angle_beta   90.00
_cell.angle_gamma   90.00
#
_symmetry.space_group_name_H-M   'P 1'
#
loop_
_entity.id
_entity.type
_entity.pdbx_description
1 polymer ?
#
loop_
_entity_poly.entity_id
_entity_poly.type
_entity_poly.pdbx_seq_one_letter_code
_entity_poly.pdbx_strand_id
1 'polypeptide(L)'
;MNDSAVFLLHWISDNLTIAPIIATIVTGMVTLFVQQRSLKKQLKIFQRQTIASETQTAILLEDKKARDLGPYLKLKAIFLPQEYKGTRHVKVKLCIKNLTTQDMMIKNIRISKNSPFKFVKNACPFTQWKFEFSEGHLVIKRTTPKLIALCPQNIKSNASSEYALNFFIISAKRCTFLDLMITCRKPNSRNIANFTLEHTSIVNPEETFTIHFWASYPRLKETYYEVNPQDPLLINDPHFWD
;
A
#
# COMPACT_ATOMS: atom_id res chain seq x y z
N MET A 1 -51.02 -47.95 -6.03
CA MET A 1 -51.05 -46.87 -7.04
C MET A 1 -52.50 -46.45 -7.20
N ASN A 2 -52.80 -45.16 -7.32
CA ASN A 2 -54.17 -44.65 -7.20
C ASN A 2 -54.92 -44.87 -8.53
N ASP A 3 -55.87 -45.80 -8.58
CA ASP A 3 -56.57 -46.24 -9.80
C ASP A 3 -57.25 -45.07 -10.56
N SER A 4 -57.68 -44.04 -9.83
CA SER A 4 -58.27 -42.82 -10.40
C SER A 4 -57.29 -42.00 -11.23
N ALA A 5 -56.00 -42.02 -10.91
CA ALA A 5 -54.96 -41.31 -11.67
C ALA A 5 -54.59 -42.06 -12.96
N VAL A 6 -54.64 -43.40 -12.92
CA VAL A 6 -54.41 -44.27 -14.09
C VAL A 6 -55.58 -44.15 -15.08
N PHE A 7 -56.81 -44.11 -14.57
CA PHE A 7 -58.01 -43.88 -15.37
C PHE A 7 -57.99 -42.50 -16.07
N LEU A 8 -57.62 -41.44 -15.35
CA LEU A 8 -57.50 -40.09 -15.92
C LEU A 8 -56.43 -40.02 -17.02
N LEU A 9 -55.29 -40.70 -16.84
CA LEU A 9 -54.22 -40.75 -17.85
C LEU A 9 -54.66 -41.51 -19.11
N HIS A 10 -55.37 -42.63 -18.97
CA HIS A 10 -55.94 -43.36 -20.11
C HIS A 10 -57.02 -42.56 -20.83
N TRP A 11 -57.93 -41.92 -20.09
CA TRP A 11 -59.00 -41.10 -20.67
C TRP A 11 -58.46 -39.89 -21.44
N ILE A 12 -57.38 -39.26 -20.94
CA ILE A 12 -56.68 -38.18 -21.65
C ILE A 12 -55.96 -38.72 -22.90
N SER A 13 -55.31 -39.88 -22.81
CA SER A 13 -54.61 -40.53 -23.93
C SER A 13 -55.54 -40.88 -25.08
N ASP A 14 -56.77 -41.32 -24.79
CA ASP A 14 -57.75 -41.75 -25.80
C ASP A 14 -58.50 -40.57 -26.45
N ASN A 15 -58.40 -39.37 -25.88
CA ASN A 15 -59.04 -38.16 -26.40
C ASN A 15 -58.04 -37.32 -27.23
N LEU A 16 -57.96 -37.64 -28.52
CA LEU A 16 -57.04 -37.06 -29.52
C LEU A 16 -57.04 -35.51 -29.61
N THR A 17 -58.12 -34.85 -29.20
CA THR A 17 -58.24 -33.38 -29.18
C THR A 17 -57.76 -32.75 -27.87
N ILE A 18 -57.85 -33.45 -26.74
CA ILE A 18 -57.56 -32.92 -25.39
C ILE A 18 -56.12 -33.21 -24.96
N ALA A 19 -55.57 -34.38 -25.35
CA ALA A 19 -54.19 -34.76 -25.09
C ALA A 19 -53.14 -33.68 -25.48
N PRO A 20 -53.17 -33.07 -26.68
CA PRO A 20 -52.19 -32.05 -27.06
C PRO A 20 -52.35 -30.76 -26.25
N ILE A 21 -53.57 -30.39 -25.84
CA ILE A 21 -53.83 -29.20 -25.02
C ILE A 21 -53.20 -29.37 -23.62
N ILE A 22 -53.42 -30.53 -22.99
CA ILE A 22 -52.86 -30.83 -21.67
C ILE A 22 -51.33 -30.92 -21.74
N ALA A 23 -50.79 -31.57 -22.78
CA ALA A 23 -49.35 -31.62 -23.00
C ALA A 23 -48.75 -30.21 -23.10
N THR A 24 -49.38 -29.30 -23.86
CA THR A 24 -48.93 -27.92 -24.02
C THR A 24 -48.94 -27.15 -22.69
N ILE A 25 -49.98 -27.33 -21.86
CA ILE A 25 -50.08 -26.71 -20.54
C ILE A 25 -48.96 -27.22 -19.61
N VAL A 26 -48.74 -28.52 -19.56
CA VAL A 26 -47.69 -29.13 -18.73
C VAL A 26 -46.30 -28.67 -19.20
N THR A 27 -46.04 -28.67 -20.50
CA THR A 27 -44.77 -28.16 -21.06
C THR A 27 -44.57 -26.68 -20.75
N GLY A 28 -45.63 -25.87 -20.81
CA GLY A 28 -45.63 -24.46 -20.43
C GLY A 28 -45.30 -24.25 -18.94
N MET A 29 -45.87 -25.05 -18.04
CA MET A 29 -45.57 -24.99 -16.62
C MET A 29 -44.12 -25.41 -16.32
N VAL A 30 -43.63 -26.46 -16.96
CA VAL A 30 -42.24 -26.94 -16.79
C VAL A 30 -41.25 -25.88 -17.29
N THR A 31 -41.51 -25.26 -18.44
CA THR A 31 -40.65 -24.19 -18.96
C THR A 31 -40.63 -22.96 -18.05
N LEU A 32 -41.78 -22.54 -17.51
CA LEU A 32 -41.86 -21.47 -16.50
C LEU A 32 -41.07 -21.82 -15.24
N PHE A 33 -41.17 -23.05 -14.75
CA PHE A 33 -40.43 -23.50 -13.57
C PHE A 33 -38.91 -23.48 -13.80
N VAL A 34 -38.46 -23.94 -14.97
CA VAL A 34 -37.05 -23.91 -15.37
C VAL A 34 -36.54 -22.47 -15.49
N GLN A 35 -37.32 -21.57 -16.12
CA GLN A 35 -37.00 -20.15 -16.22
C GLN A 35 -36.89 -19.49 -14.84
N GLN A 36 -37.84 -19.75 -13.93
CA GLN A 36 -37.83 -19.21 -12.58
C GLN A 36 -36.60 -19.68 -11.78
N ARG A 37 -36.20 -20.94 -11.94
CA ARG A 37 -34.99 -21.49 -11.31
C ARG A 37 -33.72 -20.87 -11.89
N SER A 38 -33.69 -20.62 -13.20
CA SER A 38 -32.59 -19.92 -13.88
C SER A 38 -32.44 -18.48 -13.38
N LEU A 39 -33.54 -17.72 -13.32
CA LEU A 39 -33.58 -16.35 -12.79
C LEU A 39 -33.05 -16.28 -11.36
N LYS A 40 -33.46 -17.19 -10.48
CA LYS A 40 -32.94 -17.26 -9.09
C LYS A 40 -31.43 -17.51 -9.03
N LYS A 41 -30.88 -18.32 -9.96
CA LYS A 41 -29.43 -18.53 -10.05
C LYS A 41 -28.71 -17.27 -10.53
N GLN A 42 -29.24 -16.61 -11.57
CA GLN A 42 -28.68 -15.36 -12.09
C GLN A 42 -28.68 -14.25 -11.03
N LEU A 43 -29.75 -14.10 -10.26
CA LEU A 43 -29.83 -13.13 -9.17
C LEU A 43 -28.71 -13.33 -8.13
N LYS A 44 -28.46 -14.58 -7.71
CA LYS A 44 -27.37 -14.90 -6.76
C LYS A 44 -25.99 -14.58 -7.32
N ILE A 45 -25.78 -14.82 -8.62
CA ILE A 45 -24.51 -14.47 -9.28
C ILE A 45 -24.34 -12.95 -9.31
N PHE A 46 -25.40 -12.23 -9.67
CA PHE A 46 -25.38 -10.76 -9.73
C PHE A 46 -25.07 -10.16 -8.36
N GLN A 47 -25.71 -10.63 -7.29
CA GLN A 47 -25.41 -10.20 -5.91
C GLN A 47 -23.94 -10.42 -5.53
N ARG A 48 -23.36 -11.57 -5.88
CA ARG A 48 -21.93 -11.84 -5.63
C ARG A 48 -21.03 -10.90 -6.42
N GLN A 49 -21.37 -10.61 -7.68
CA GLN A 49 -20.64 -9.65 -8.50
C GLN A 49 -20.74 -8.23 -7.95
N THR A 50 -21.92 -7.81 -7.47
CA THR A 50 -22.11 -6.51 -6.81
C THR A 50 -21.22 -6.40 -5.58
N ILE A 51 -21.22 -7.38 -4.67
CA ILE A 51 -20.37 -7.36 -3.48
C ILE A 51 -18.88 -7.32 -3.87
N ALA A 52 -18.47 -8.11 -4.86
CA ALA A 52 -17.09 -8.09 -5.34
C ALA A 52 -16.71 -6.73 -5.96
N SER A 53 -17.61 -6.11 -6.71
CA SER A 53 -17.45 -4.78 -7.31
C SER A 53 -17.38 -3.68 -6.25
N GLU A 54 -18.26 -3.71 -5.24
CA GLU A 54 -18.22 -2.80 -4.09
C GLU A 54 -16.90 -2.94 -3.31
N THR A 55 -16.43 -4.17 -3.13
CA THR A 55 -15.15 -4.42 -2.46
C THR A 55 -13.98 -3.90 -3.30
N GLN A 56 -13.99 -4.14 -4.62
CA GLN A 56 -12.97 -3.63 -5.54
C GLN A 56 -12.98 -2.11 -5.63
N THR A 57 -14.15 -1.47 -5.67
CA THR A 57 -14.27 -0.01 -5.70
C THR A 57 -13.85 0.61 -4.37
N ALA A 58 -14.14 -0.02 -3.22
CA ALA A 58 -13.62 0.42 -1.93
C ALA A 58 -12.08 0.31 -1.87
N ILE A 59 -11.50 -0.79 -2.36
CA ILE A 59 -10.04 -0.94 -2.48
C ILE A 59 -9.47 0.13 -3.39
N LEU A 60 -10.04 0.32 -4.60
CA LEU A 60 -9.61 1.35 -5.54
C LEU A 60 -9.78 2.76 -4.98
N LEU A 61 -10.79 3.00 -4.15
CA LEU A 61 -11.01 4.28 -3.48
C LEU A 61 -9.98 4.50 -2.38
N GLU A 62 -9.60 3.48 -1.62
CA GLU A 62 -8.51 3.57 -0.64
C GLU A 62 -7.16 3.72 -1.33
N ASP A 63 -6.92 2.99 -2.43
CA ASP A 63 -5.73 3.14 -3.29
C ASP A 63 -5.69 4.51 -3.94
N LYS A 64 -6.86 5.04 -4.34
CA LYS A 64 -7.04 6.38 -4.87
C LYS A 64 -6.85 7.41 -3.77
N LYS A 65 -7.38 7.26 -2.56
CA LYS A 65 -7.07 8.15 -1.42
C LYS A 65 -5.59 8.12 -1.05
N ALA A 66 -4.94 6.97 -1.18
CA ALA A 66 -3.50 6.81 -1.00
C ALA A 66 -2.67 7.39 -2.17
N ARG A 67 -3.27 7.59 -3.36
CA ARG A 67 -2.64 8.22 -4.54
C ARG A 67 -3.02 9.70 -4.75
N ASP A 68 -4.21 10.10 -4.30
CA ASP A 68 -4.83 11.42 -4.35
C ASP A 68 -4.55 12.22 -3.05
N LEU A 69 -3.59 11.75 -2.25
CA LEU A 69 -2.77 12.63 -1.44
C LEU A 69 -2.26 13.74 -2.36
N GLY A 70 -2.70 14.98 -2.13
CA GLY A 70 -2.39 16.10 -2.99
C GLY A 70 -0.90 16.24 -3.36
N PRO A 71 -0.59 17.05 -4.40
CA PRO A 71 0.69 17.13 -5.10
C PRO A 71 1.79 17.81 -4.26
N TYR A 72 1.98 17.41 -3.02
CA TYR A 72 2.80 18.09 -2.04
C TYR A 72 4.13 17.39 -1.84
N LEU A 73 4.15 16.06 -1.72
CA LEU A 73 5.39 15.28 -1.68
C LEU A 73 5.35 14.11 -2.66
N LYS A 74 6.43 13.90 -3.42
CA LYS A 74 6.72 12.65 -4.15
C LYS A 74 7.76 11.84 -3.38
N LEU A 75 7.52 10.54 -3.21
CA LEU A 75 8.41 9.64 -2.46
C LEU A 75 8.86 8.48 -3.33
N LYS A 76 10.15 8.12 -3.23
CA LYS A 76 10.71 6.88 -3.79
C LYS A 76 11.65 6.24 -2.78
N ALA A 77 11.47 4.96 -2.49
CA ALA A 77 12.30 4.25 -1.53
C ALA A 77 13.06 3.11 -2.21
N ILE A 78 14.37 3.05 -1.97
CA ILE A 78 15.29 2.10 -2.60
C ILE A 78 15.95 1.26 -1.51
N PHE A 79 15.94 -0.06 -1.68
CA PHE A 79 16.68 -0.98 -0.83
C PHE A 79 18.14 -1.03 -1.26
N LEU A 80 19.04 -0.66 -0.34
CA LEU A 80 20.49 -0.76 -0.48
C LEU A 80 20.99 -1.81 0.52
N PRO A 81 21.15 -3.07 0.10
CA PRO A 81 21.76 -4.07 0.94
C PRO A 81 23.22 -3.70 1.15
N GLN A 82 23.66 -3.75 2.41
CA GLN A 82 25.07 -3.60 2.71
C GLN A 82 25.79 -4.86 2.27
N GLU A 83 26.87 -4.70 1.50
CA GLU A 83 27.72 -5.81 1.12
C GLU A 83 28.20 -6.56 2.37
N TYR A 84 27.85 -7.85 2.42
CA TYR A 84 28.40 -8.92 3.24
C TYR A 84 29.46 -8.51 4.29
N LYS A 85 29.01 -7.97 5.43
CA LYS A 85 29.81 -7.86 6.67
C LYS A 85 29.11 -8.48 7.87
N GLY A 86 28.38 -9.58 7.67
CA GLY A 86 27.73 -10.33 8.76
C GLY A 86 26.63 -9.56 9.53
N THR A 87 26.33 -8.32 9.16
CA THR A 87 25.33 -7.48 9.80
C THR A 87 23.97 -7.72 9.16
N ARG A 88 22.94 -8.00 9.97
CA ARG A 88 21.53 -8.13 9.53
C ARG A 88 20.88 -6.77 9.18
N HIS A 89 21.71 -5.76 8.93
CA HIS A 89 21.29 -4.38 8.73
C HIS A 89 21.10 -4.13 7.25
N VAL A 90 20.03 -3.45 6.93
CA VAL A 90 19.68 -3.07 5.57
C VAL A 90 19.47 -1.57 5.55
N LYS A 91 20.08 -0.89 4.57
CA LYS A 91 19.86 0.52 4.34
C LYS A 91 18.68 0.66 3.37
N VAL A 92 17.73 1.51 3.70
CA VAL A 92 16.65 1.93 2.81
C VAL A 92 16.85 3.42 2.58
N LYS A 93 17.13 3.80 1.33
CA LYS A 93 17.28 5.19 0.94
C LYS A 93 15.92 5.72 0.51
N LEU A 94 15.42 6.72 1.23
CA LEU A 94 14.16 7.39 0.96
C LEU A 94 14.46 8.73 0.28
N CYS A 95 14.00 8.87 -0.94
CA CYS A 95 14.04 10.11 -1.73
C CYS A 95 12.69 10.80 -1.58
N ILE A 96 12.70 12.06 -1.16
CA ILE A 96 11.47 12.83 -0.96
C ILE A 96 11.61 14.15 -1.71
N LYS A 97 10.66 14.46 -2.58
CA LYS A 97 10.58 15.71 -3.33
C LYS A 97 9.39 16.52 -2.85
N ASN A 98 9.66 17.69 -2.29
CA ASN A 98 8.63 18.66 -1.98
C ASN A 98 8.22 19.40 -3.25
N LEU A 99 6.95 19.29 -3.60
CA LEU A 99 6.33 19.89 -4.77
C LEU A 99 5.63 21.21 -4.44
N THR A 100 5.62 21.63 -3.18
CA THR A 100 4.98 22.86 -2.69
C THR A 100 5.95 24.04 -2.72
N THR A 101 5.42 25.24 -2.50
CA THR A 101 6.20 26.48 -2.35
C THR A 101 6.59 26.79 -0.90
N GLN A 102 6.23 25.92 0.05
CA GLN A 102 6.53 26.10 1.47
C GLN A 102 7.34 24.92 2.01
N ASP A 103 8.03 25.14 3.12
CA ASP A 103 8.78 24.10 3.79
C ASP A 103 7.83 23.13 4.49
N MET A 104 8.17 21.84 4.46
CA MET A 104 7.36 20.79 5.07
C MET A 104 8.18 20.01 6.07
N MET A 105 7.63 19.73 7.25
CA MET A 105 8.33 18.99 8.28
C MET A 105 7.81 17.57 8.38
N ILE A 106 8.72 16.59 8.35
CA ILE A 106 8.37 15.19 8.66
C ILE A 106 8.23 15.05 10.18
N LYS A 107 7.09 14.53 10.63
CA LYS A 107 6.78 14.32 12.05
C LYS A 107 7.05 12.90 12.50
N ASN A 108 6.70 11.90 11.68
CA ASN A 108 6.92 10.50 12.04
C ASN A 108 7.28 9.67 10.81
N ILE A 109 8.13 8.67 11.03
CA ILE A 109 8.37 7.59 10.07
C ILE A 109 8.11 6.26 10.78
N ARG A 110 7.18 5.47 10.23
CA ARG A 110 6.73 4.20 10.82
C ARG A 110 6.96 3.05 9.86
N ILE A 111 7.31 1.90 10.41
CA ILE A 111 7.24 0.61 9.72
C ILE A 111 5.93 -0.06 10.15
N SER A 112 5.21 -0.66 9.21
CA SER A 112 3.97 -1.40 9.51
C SER A 112 4.16 -2.38 10.68
N LYS A 113 3.20 -2.40 11.61
CA LYS A 113 3.27 -3.20 12.85
C LYS A 113 3.51 -4.68 12.55
N ASN A 114 2.82 -5.22 11.54
CA ASN A 114 2.87 -6.63 11.14
C ASN A 114 4.09 -6.99 10.28
N SER A 115 4.87 -6.00 9.85
CA SER A 115 6.05 -6.23 9.02
C SER A 115 7.16 -6.97 9.80
N PRO A 116 7.95 -7.84 9.17
CA PRO A 116 9.11 -8.47 9.81
C PRO A 116 10.29 -7.50 10.05
N PHE A 117 10.22 -6.29 9.49
CA PHE A 117 11.27 -5.28 9.57
C PHE A 117 11.18 -4.43 10.85
N LYS A 118 12.32 -3.95 11.35
CA LYS A 118 12.39 -3.02 12.49
C LYS A 118 13.51 -2.01 12.29
N PHE A 119 13.33 -0.78 12.78
CA PHE A 119 14.43 0.18 12.85
C PHE A 119 15.51 -0.33 13.79
N VAL A 120 16.78 -0.09 13.43
CA VAL A 120 17.91 -0.32 14.35
C VAL A 120 17.98 0.82 15.37
N LYS A 121 18.79 0.66 16.43
CA LYS A 121 18.91 1.70 17.48
C LYS A 121 19.27 3.07 16.88
N ASN A 122 20.24 3.08 15.97
CA ASN A 122 20.71 4.24 15.22
C ASN A 122 20.06 4.25 13.83
N ALA A 123 18.82 4.71 13.78
CA ALA A 123 17.93 4.48 12.64
C ALA A 123 18.25 5.38 11.43
N CYS A 124 18.75 6.60 11.64
CA CYS A 124 19.17 7.48 10.54
C CYS A 124 20.55 8.09 10.85
N PRO A 125 21.63 7.52 10.30
CA PRO A 125 22.94 8.15 10.34
C PRO A 125 23.10 9.13 9.18
N PHE A 126 23.49 10.37 9.47
CA PHE A 126 23.89 11.38 8.50
C PHE A 126 25.41 11.51 8.54
N THR A 127 26.08 10.80 7.63
CA THR A 127 27.54 10.64 7.66
C THR A 127 28.31 11.64 6.80
N GLN A 128 27.65 12.43 5.94
CA GLN A 128 28.36 13.21 4.90
C GLN A 128 27.78 14.60 4.57
N TRP A 129 26.78 15.13 5.28
CA TRP A 129 26.12 16.36 4.82
C TRP A 129 26.26 17.57 5.77
N LYS A 130 26.89 18.62 5.19
CA LYS A 130 26.92 20.06 5.49
C LYS A 130 26.83 20.47 6.96
N PHE A 131 27.98 20.71 7.59
CA PHE A 131 28.42 22.00 8.13
C PHE A 131 29.82 21.84 8.75
N GLU A 132 30.68 22.84 8.59
CA GLU A 132 32.10 22.88 8.99
C GLU A 132 32.35 22.86 10.52
N PHE A 133 31.32 22.60 11.34
CA PHE A 133 31.38 22.75 12.79
C PHE A 133 30.83 21.52 13.51
N SER A 134 31.52 20.40 13.37
CA SER A 134 31.75 19.42 14.44
C SER A 134 32.28 18.12 13.84
N GLU A 135 33.27 17.53 14.49
CA GLU A 135 33.87 16.24 14.16
C GLU A 135 32.90 15.04 14.36
N GLY A 136 31.59 15.29 14.37
CA GLY A 136 30.55 14.31 14.70
C GLY A 136 29.55 14.09 13.57
N HIS A 137 29.22 12.83 13.31
CA HIS A 137 28.11 12.44 12.46
C HIS A 137 26.79 12.56 13.24
N LEU A 138 25.74 13.16 12.65
CA LEU A 138 24.42 13.20 13.28
C LEU A 138 23.76 11.82 13.20
N VAL A 139 23.24 11.34 14.32
CA VAL A 139 22.52 10.06 14.41
C VAL A 139 21.19 10.27 15.06
N ILE A 140 20.13 9.98 14.31
CA ILE A 140 18.78 9.89 14.83
C ILE A 140 18.52 8.46 15.28
N LYS A 141 18.16 8.32 16.55
CA LYS A 141 17.84 7.06 17.20
C LYS A 141 16.36 6.78 17.04
N ARG A 142 16.01 5.48 16.94
CA ARG A 142 14.60 5.08 16.94
C ARG A 142 13.93 5.41 18.28
N THR A 143 12.67 5.84 18.24
CA THR A 143 11.85 6.01 19.44
C THR A 143 11.36 4.64 19.93
N THR A 144 10.86 3.81 19.01
CA THR A 144 10.50 2.40 19.23
C THR A 144 10.99 1.54 18.05
N PRO A 145 10.96 0.20 18.10
CA PRO A 145 11.42 -0.64 16.99
C PRO A 145 10.71 -0.40 15.65
N LYS A 146 9.57 0.30 15.65
CA LYS A 146 8.72 0.54 14.48
C LYS A 146 8.48 2.02 14.19
N LEU A 147 9.05 2.92 14.99
CA LEU A 147 8.79 4.35 14.93
C LEU A 147 10.06 5.17 15.14
N ILE A 148 10.24 6.14 14.27
CA ILE A 148 11.11 7.31 14.46
C ILE A 148 10.16 8.50 14.63
N ALA A 149 10.08 9.03 15.85
CA ALA A 149 9.31 10.25 16.13
C ALA A 149 10.23 11.47 16.03
N LEU A 150 9.79 12.45 15.27
CA LEU A 150 10.54 13.66 14.91
C LEU A 150 9.85 14.93 15.42
N CYS A 151 8.95 14.78 16.39
CA CYS A 151 8.43 15.91 17.13
C CYS A 151 9.48 16.41 18.14
N PRO A 152 9.55 17.72 18.42
CA PRO A 152 10.55 18.30 19.33
C PRO A 152 10.65 17.62 20.69
N GLN A 153 9.52 17.15 21.22
CA GLN A 153 9.42 16.48 22.53
C GLN A 153 9.91 15.02 22.53
N ASN A 154 9.91 14.36 21.37
CA ASN A 154 10.09 12.91 21.24
C ASN A 154 11.33 12.50 20.46
N ILE A 155 11.99 13.46 19.78
CA ILE A 155 13.17 13.20 18.97
C ILE A 155 14.32 12.70 19.85
N LYS A 156 14.99 11.64 19.40
CA LYS A 156 16.16 11.07 20.07
C LYS A 156 17.34 11.15 19.13
N SER A 157 18.35 11.96 19.47
CA SER A 157 19.56 12.12 18.66
C SER A 157 20.81 12.12 19.54
N ASN A 158 21.98 12.32 18.93
CA ASN A 158 23.25 12.65 19.59
C ASN A 158 23.58 14.15 19.53
N ALA A 159 22.67 14.99 19.02
CA ALA A 159 22.86 16.43 18.85
C ALA A 159 21.73 17.19 19.56
N SER A 160 21.75 18.54 19.51
CA SER A 160 20.63 19.33 20.00
C SER A 160 19.34 19.01 19.25
N SER A 161 18.19 19.19 19.92
CA SER A 161 16.88 18.93 19.32
C SER A 161 16.67 19.81 18.08
N GLU A 162 16.94 21.10 18.18
CA GLU A 162 16.84 22.05 17.07
C GLU A 162 17.68 21.63 15.86
N TYR A 163 18.96 21.29 16.09
CA TYR A 163 19.83 20.84 15.01
C TYR A 163 19.30 19.56 14.36
N ALA A 164 18.83 18.59 15.15
CA ALA A 164 18.30 17.33 14.64
C ALA A 164 16.98 17.49 13.87
N LEU A 165 16.11 18.41 14.28
CA LEU A 165 14.82 18.66 13.62
C LEU A 165 15.00 19.27 12.22
N ASN A 166 16.00 20.13 12.03
CA ASN A 166 16.29 20.78 10.75
C ASN A 166 16.57 19.78 9.61
N PHE A 167 17.06 18.57 9.91
CA PHE A 167 17.30 17.52 8.91
C PHE A 167 16.02 16.88 8.34
N PHE A 168 14.88 17.11 9.00
CA PHE A 168 13.58 16.59 8.58
C PHE A 168 12.65 17.68 8.05
N ILE A 169 13.19 18.88 7.85
CA ILE A 169 12.55 19.94 7.08
C ILE A 169 12.91 19.72 5.61
N ILE A 170 11.89 19.57 4.78
CA ILE A 170 12.02 19.44 3.33
C ILE A 170 11.69 20.80 2.73
N SER A 171 12.72 21.51 2.29
CA SER A 171 12.54 22.86 1.75
C SER A 171 11.62 22.88 0.52
N ALA A 172 10.92 23.99 0.34
CA ALA A 172 10.05 24.25 -0.81
C ALA A 172 10.72 23.89 -2.14
N LYS A 173 10.02 23.16 -3.01
CA LYS A 173 10.50 22.73 -4.35
C LYS A 173 11.83 21.94 -4.36
N ARG A 174 12.31 21.46 -3.20
CA ARG A 174 13.59 20.74 -3.08
C ARG A 174 13.39 19.25 -2.84
N CYS A 175 14.47 18.51 -3.03
CA CYS A 175 14.55 17.09 -2.74
C CYS A 175 15.49 16.84 -1.56
N THR A 176 15.09 15.92 -0.69
CA THR A 176 15.86 15.47 0.46
C THR A 176 16.00 13.95 0.41
N PHE A 177 17.15 13.46 0.87
CA PHE A 177 17.44 12.04 0.96
C PHE A 177 17.63 11.63 2.41
N LEU A 178 16.97 10.55 2.81
CA LEU A 178 17.07 9.98 4.15
C LEU A 178 17.53 8.54 4.04
N ASP A 179 18.63 8.22 4.72
CA ASP A 179 19.10 6.84 4.84
C ASP A 179 18.52 6.23 6.11
N LEU A 180 17.60 5.26 5.94
CA LEU A 180 16.97 4.53 7.04
C LEU A 180 17.64 3.17 7.23
N MET A 181 18.10 2.90 8.44
CA MET A 181 18.71 1.62 8.81
C MET A 181 17.67 0.72 9.48
N ILE A 182 17.40 -0.42 8.85
CA ILE A 182 16.44 -1.41 9.31
C ILE A 182 17.08 -2.78 9.48
N THR A 183 16.40 -3.67 10.18
CA THR A 183 16.75 -5.10 10.33
C THR A 183 15.57 -5.94 9.93
N CYS A 184 15.84 -7.14 9.41
CA CYS A 184 14.81 -8.14 9.14
C CYS A 184 15.02 -9.39 10.00
N ARG A 185 13.96 -9.87 10.66
CA ARG A 185 14.03 -11.12 11.44
C ARG A 185 14.13 -12.38 10.57
N LYS A 186 13.61 -12.34 9.33
CA LYS A 186 13.57 -13.47 8.38
C LYS A 186 14.14 -13.06 7.02
N PRO A 187 15.46 -12.85 6.90
CA PRO A 187 16.06 -12.27 5.70
C PRO A 187 15.84 -13.10 4.40
N ASN A 188 15.55 -14.40 4.51
CA ASN A 188 15.46 -15.30 3.36
C ASN A 188 14.06 -15.37 2.71
N SER A 189 13.06 -14.67 3.24
CA SER A 189 11.73 -14.57 2.62
C SER A 189 11.60 -13.27 1.81
N ARG A 190 10.82 -13.29 0.72
CA ARG A 190 10.47 -12.11 -0.08
C ARG A 190 9.70 -11.10 0.79
N ASN A 191 10.41 -10.25 1.51
CA ASN A 191 9.81 -9.31 2.44
C ASN A 191 9.77 -7.91 1.82
N ILE A 192 8.58 -7.32 1.84
CA ILE A 192 8.35 -5.92 1.50
C ILE A 192 8.31 -5.12 2.81
N ALA A 193 9.09 -4.04 2.88
CA ALA A 193 9.03 -3.11 3.98
C ALA A 193 8.02 -2.03 3.65
N ASN A 194 6.86 -2.08 4.32
CA ASN A 194 5.82 -1.07 4.22
C ASN A 194 6.06 -0.01 5.28
N PHE A 195 6.07 1.24 4.84
CA PHE A 195 6.31 2.41 5.66
C PHE A 195 5.14 3.38 5.59
N THR A 196 5.10 4.23 6.59
CA THR A 196 4.20 5.37 6.68
C THR A 196 5.02 6.58 7.09
N LEU A 197 4.93 7.67 6.34
CA LEU A 197 5.52 8.97 6.64
C LEU A 197 4.41 9.95 6.98
N GLU A 198 4.49 10.58 8.15
CA GLU A 198 3.57 11.65 8.54
C GLU A 198 4.30 13.00 8.45
N HIS A 199 3.68 14.00 7.83
CA HIS A 199 4.24 15.35 7.66
C HIS A 199 3.21 16.43 7.94
N THR A 200 3.67 17.67 8.16
CA THR A 200 2.79 18.83 8.41
C THR A 200 1.97 19.21 7.18
N SER A 201 0.77 19.76 7.42
CA SER A 201 0.02 20.50 6.40
C SER A 201 0.71 21.82 6.07
N ILE A 202 0.52 22.28 4.83
CA ILE A 202 0.99 23.58 4.33
C ILE A 202 0.09 24.69 4.87
N VAL A 203 -1.19 24.39 5.09
CA VAL A 203 -2.20 25.37 5.50
C VAL A 203 -2.28 25.49 7.02
N ASN A 204 -2.14 24.36 7.73
CA ASN A 204 -2.24 24.30 9.19
C ASN A 204 -1.14 23.42 9.80
N PRO A 205 -0.06 23.98 10.36
CA PRO A 205 1.06 23.19 10.89
C PRO A 205 0.70 22.18 12.00
N GLU A 206 -0.47 22.32 12.64
CA GLU A 206 -0.97 21.37 13.64
C GLU A 206 -1.61 20.12 13.00
N GLU A 207 -2.08 20.22 11.76
CA GLU A 207 -2.58 19.10 11.00
C GLU A 207 -1.44 18.29 10.38
N THR A 208 -1.61 16.98 10.35
CA THR A 208 -0.64 16.07 9.73
C THR A 208 -1.29 15.22 8.65
N PHE A 209 -0.55 15.01 7.57
CA PHE A 209 -0.90 14.12 6.48
C PHE A 209 -0.03 12.88 6.50
N THR A 210 -0.57 11.78 5.99
CA THR A 210 0.05 10.47 6.05
C THR A 210 0.29 9.95 4.64
N ILE A 211 1.52 9.52 4.36
CA ILE A 211 1.92 8.95 3.07
C ILE A 211 2.39 7.51 3.29
N HIS A 212 1.87 6.60 2.50
CA HIS A 212 2.31 5.21 2.49
C HIS A 212 3.33 5.01 1.37
N PHE A 213 4.42 4.33 1.69
CA PHE A 213 5.41 3.92 0.70
C PHE A 213 5.98 2.56 1.06
N TRP A 214 6.59 1.91 0.09
CA TRP A 214 7.16 0.58 0.28
C TRP A 214 8.53 0.50 -0.38
N ALA A 215 9.33 -0.44 0.10
CA ALA A 215 10.56 -0.82 -0.56
C ALA A 215 10.62 -2.36 -0.53
N SER A 216 11.17 -2.97 -1.57
CA SER A 216 11.31 -4.43 -1.68
C SER A 216 12.77 -4.85 -1.67
N TYR A 217 13.05 -5.98 -1.02
CA TYR A 217 14.38 -6.60 -1.10
C TYR A 217 14.60 -7.13 -2.54
N PRO A 218 15.70 -6.78 -3.22
CA PRO A 218 15.91 -7.15 -4.62
C PRO A 218 16.07 -8.67 -4.80
N ARG A 219 15.66 -9.17 -5.98
CA ARG A 219 15.64 -10.61 -6.30
C ARG A 219 17.03 -11.17 -6.60
N LEU A 220 17.96 -10.35 -7.12
CA LEU A 220 19.29 -10.74 -7.58
C LEU A 220 20.27 -9.57 -7.42
N LYS A 221 21.56 -9.89 -7.25
CA LYS A 221 22.67 -8.91 -7.22
C LYS A 221 22.71 -8.01 -8.46
N GLU A 222 22.14 -8.46 -9.57
CA GLU A 222 22.10 -7.75 -10.86
C GLU A 222 20.99 -6.70 -10.96
N THR A 223 20.03 -6.70 -10.04
CA THR A 223 18.97 -5.65 -9.98
C THR A 223 19.38 -4.43 -9.15
N TYR A 224 20.64 -4.36 -8.70
CA TYR A 224 21.20 -3.13 -8.17
C TYR A 224 21.41 -2.16 -9.32
N TYR A 225 20.43 -1.31 -9.56
CA TYR A 225 20.80 0.03 -9.98
C TYR A 225 21.55 0.63 -8.80
N GLU A 226 22.88 0.67 -8.90
CA GLU A 226 23.71 1.67 -8.23
C GLU A 226 23.31 3.04 -8.78
N VAL A 227 22.08 3.45 -8.50
CA VAL A 227 21.74 4.85 -8.57
C VAL A 227 22.65 5.46 -7.52
N ASN A 228 23.51 6.38 -7.92
CA ASN A 228 24.08 7.34 -7.00
C ASN A 228 23.09 8.50 -6.92
N PRO A 229 22.02 8.47 -6.09
CA PRO A 229 21.00 9.51 -6.08
C PRO A 229 21.49 10.82 -5.46
N GLN A 230 22.80 10.95 -5.20
CA GLN A 230 23.42 12.25 -4.99
C GLN A 230 23.67 12.98 -6.32
N ASP A 231 23.50 12.31 -7.47
CA ASP A 231 23.58 12.93 -8.78
C ASP A 231 22.36 13.85 -9.03
N PRO A 232 22.56 15.18 -9.12
CA PRO A 232 21.47 16.13 -9.33
C PRO A 232 20.68 15.86 -10.63
N LEU A 233 21.28 15.17 -11.61
CA LEU A 233 20.66 14.89 -12.90
C LEU A 233 19.49 13.90 -12.79
N LEU A 234 19.61 12.89 -11.92
CA LEU A 234 18.58 11.87 -11.68
C LEU A 234 17.33 12.42 -10.96
N ILE A 235 17.46 13.55 -10.26
CA ILE A 235 16.36 14.14 -9.46
C ILE A 235 15.33 14.87 -10.35
N ASN A 236 15.79 15.36 -11.50
CA ASN A 236 14.98 16.06 -12.49
C ASN A 236 14.51 15.14 -13.61
N ASP A 237 15.04 13.93 -13.69
CA ASP A 237 14.56 12.90 -14.62
C ASP A 237 13.11 12.51 -14.25
N PRO A 238 12.13 12.71 -15.15
CA PRO A 238 10.75 12.28 -14.95
C PRO A 238 10.67 10.77 -14.68
N HIS A 239 11.48 9.97 -15.39
CA HIS A 239 11.50 8.51 -15.30
C HIS A 239 12.08 8.00 -13.98
N PHE A 240 12.79 8.83 -13.22
CA PHE A 240 13.20 8.47 -11.87
C PHE A 240 12.01 8.43 -10.91
N TRP A 241 10.95 9.21 -11.15
CA TRP A 241 9.80 9.29 -10.25
C TRP A 241 8.59 8.46 -10.70
N ASP A 242 8.61 7.95 -11.92
CA ASP A 242 7.65 6.99 -12.48
C ASP A 242 7.96 5.54 -12.06
#